data_AF-A0A3D9HS85-F1
#
_entry.id   AF-A0A3D9HS85-F1
#
_cell.length_a   1.000
_cell.length_b   1.000
_cell.length_c   1.000
_cell.angle_alpha   90.00
_cell.angle_beta   90.00
_cell.angle_gamma   90.00
#
_symmetry.space_group_name_H-M   'P 1'
#
loop_
_entity.id
_entity.type
_entity.pdbx_description
1 polymer ?
#
loop_
_entity_poly.entity_id
_entity_poly.type
_entity_poly.pdbx_seq_one_letter_code
_entity_poly.pdbx_strand_id
1 'polypeptide(L)'
;MKFKMIKYLSLIPLALAGMLTPQSASAAVDCDTLPQFATVVMPDDTEVDINQRHIFCGEVRDFRAVGFHAQPNGETPNTVDFDNLTWDITYRIRVANQWVANGIYEMRDFLIAEDGDTNVAYAKYRSTMFPDHCSKEDVLNAIAYAAVTPQGLSGQTCLTSQGLQFPVVVFWDQNGDYVDTAYPYVP
;
A
#
# COMPACT_ATOMS: atom_id res chain seq x y z
N MET A 1 18.45 -18.35 -77.84
CA MET A 1 17.42 -18.78 -76.86
C MET A 1 17.67 -18.05 -75.55
N LYS A 2 16.66 -17.33 -75.04
CA LYS A 2 16.72 -16.52 -73.81
C LYS A 2 16.16 -17.37 -72.65
N PHE A 3 16.84 -17.44 -71.52
CA PHE A 3 16.23 -17.87 -70.26
C PHE A 3 16.50 -16.82 -69.17
N LYS A 4 15.41 -16.23 -68.66
CA LYS A 4 15.36 -15.28 -67.55
C LYS A 4 15.46 -16.06 -66.23
N MET A 5 16.37 -15.67 -65.35
CA MET A 5 16.32 -16.07 -63.93
C MET A 5 15.34 -15.17 -63.18
N ILE A 6 14.31 -15.77 -62.58
CA ILE A 6 13.34 -15.13 -61.69
C ILE A 6 13.88 -15.24 -60.26
N LYS A 7 14.15 -14.10 -59.63
CA LYS A 7 14.47 -14.00 -58.20
C LYS A 7 13.17 -14.14 -57.40
N TYR A 8 13.02 -15.22 -56.63
CA TYR A 8 11.95 -15.33 -55.63
C TYR A 8 12.45 -14.73 -54.31
N LEU A 9 11.90 -13.57 -53.96
CA LEU A 9 12.08 -12.93 -52.66
C LEU A 9 11.01 -13.52 -51.72
N SER A 10 11.41 -14.43 -50.83
CA SER A 10 10.52 -15.04 -49.84
C SER A 10 10.32 -14.07 -48.66
N LEU A 11 9.14 -13.46 -48.57
CA LEU A 11 8.68 -12.70 -47.42
C LEU A 11 8.24 -13.68 -46.32
N ILE A 12 9.00 -13.75 -45.23
CA ILE A 12 8.62 -14.47 -44.01
C ILE A 12 7.79 -13.49 -43.14
N PRO A 13 6.52 -13.78 -42.82
CA PRO A 13 5.77 -13.00 -41.86
C PRO A 13 6.22 -13.38 -40.45
N LEU A 14 6.88 -12.44 -39.76
CA LEU A 14 7.22 -12.58 -38.34
C LEU A 14 5.93 -12.37 -37.53
N ALA A 15 5.25 -13.46 -37.17
CA ALA A 15 4.10 -13.42 -36.28
C ALA A 15 4.58 -13.12 -34.85
N LEU A 16 4.47 -11.87 -34.43
CA LEU A 16 4.74 -11.42 -33.07
C LEU A 16 3.56 -11.84 -32.18
N ALA A 17 3.64 -13.04 -31.61
CA ALA A 17 2.69 -13.50 -30.60
C ALA A 17 2.92 -12.71 -29.31
N GLY A 18 2.12 -11.66 -29.08
CA GLY A 18 2.10 -10.92 -27.82
C GLY A 18 1.66 -11.84 -26.69
N MET A 19 2.58 -12.18 -25.79
CA MET A 19 2.28 -12.87 -24.56
C MET A 19 1.48 -11.93 -23.66
N LEU A 20 0.16 -12.10 -23.62
CA LEU A 20 -0.69 -11.52 -22.59
C LEU A 20 -0.45 -12.31 -21.30
N THR A 21 0.38 -11.77 -20.40
CA THR A 21 0.49 -12.30 -19.04
C THR A 21 -0.80 -11.97 -18.29
N PRO A 22 -1.48 -12.94 -17.66
CA PRO A 22 -2.64 -12.66 -16.84
C PRO A 22 -2.23 -11.73 -15.69
N GLN A 23 -2.82 -10.54 -15.61
CA GLN A 23 -2.74 -9.72 -14.42
C GLN A 23 -3.61 -10.39 -13.36
N SER A 24 -2.99 -10.86 -12.28
CA SER A 24 -3.72 -11.26 -11.08
C SER A 24 -4.47 -10.02 -10.57
N ALA A 25 -5.80 -10.08 -10.51
CA ALA A 25 -6.56 -9.10 -9.77
C ALA A 25 -6.19 -9.24 -8.28
N SER A 26 -5.82 -8.14 -7.63
CA SER A 26 -5.69 -8.13 -6.17
C SER A 26 -7.08 -8.13 -5.57
N ALA A 27 -7.25 -8.83 -4.45
CA ALA A 27 -8.45 -8.72 -3.63
C ALA A 27 -8.18 -7.73 -2.49
N ALA A 28 -9.23 -7.04 -2.03
CA ALA A 28 -9.18 -6.27 -0.80
C ALA A 28 -8.84 -7.16 0.40
N VAL A 29 -8.30 -6.53 1.44
CA VAL A 29 -8.07 -7.20 2.73
C VAL A 29 -9.43 -7.60 3.31
N ASP A 30 -9.58 -8.90 3.61
CA ASP A 30 -10.77 -9.44 4.27
C ASP A 30 -10.69 -9.17 5.78
N CYS A 31 -11.37 -8.12 6.21
CA CYS A 31 -11.35 -7.64 7.59
C CYS A 31 -12.18 -8.48 8.56
N ASP A 32 -13.01 -9.39 8.04
CA ASP A 32 -13.81 -10.32 8.85
C ASP A 32 -12.94 -11.49 9.35
N THR A 33 -11.87 -11.81 8.63
CA THR A 33 -10.99 -12.95 8.93
C THR A 33 -9.55 -12.55 9.26
N LEU A 34 -9.17 -11.27 9.09
CA LEU A 34 -7.82 -10.79 9.38
C LEU A 34 -7.51 -10.87 10.89
N PRO A 35 -6.43 -11.57 11.31
CA PRO A 35 -5.98 -11.53 12.70
C PRO A 35 -5.62 -10.10 13.12
N GLN A 36 -5.84 -9.74 14.38
CA GLN A 36 -5.50 -8.41 14.90
C GLN A 36 -4.03 -8.07 14.69
N PHE A 37 -3.14 -9.01 15.00
CA PHE A 37 -1.70 -8.82 14.93
C PHE A 37 -1.07 -9.65 13.81
N ALA A 38 0.00 -9.13 13.23
CA ALA A 38 0.94 -9.88 12.40
C ALA A 38 2.33 -9.77 13.02
N THR A 39 3.05 -10.88 13.10
CA THR A 39 4.47 -10.91 13.49
C THR A 39 5.34 -10.90 12.24
N VAL A 40 6.25 -9.93 12.16
CA VAL A 40 7.28 -9.87 11.13
C VAL A 40 8.63 -10.21 11.76
N VAL A 41 9.33 -11.19 11.20
CA VAL A 41 10.68 -11.58 11.63
C VAL A 41 11.71 -10.90 10.73
N MET A 42 12.52 -10.03 11.31
CA MET A 42 13.59 -9.31 10.63
C MET A 42 14.81 -10.21 10.37
N PRO A 43 15.73 -9.84 9.45
CA PRO A 43 16.90 -10.67 9.13
C PRO A 43 17.86 -10.95 10.31
N ASP A 44 17.78 -10.18 11.38
CA ASP A 44 18.54 -10.36 12.62
C ASP A 44 17.74 -11.10 13.72
N ASP A 45 16.68 -11.80 13.33
CA ASP A 45 15.75 -12.53 14.20
C ASP A 45 14.95 -11.64 15.17
N THR A 46 14.97 -10.31 14.99
CA THR A 46 14.08 -9.41 15.73
C THR A 46 12.64 -9.62 15.26
N GLU A 47 11.74 -9.91 16.19
CA GLU A 47 10.30 -10.01 15.91
C GLU A 47 9.61 -8.67 16.18
N VAL A 48 8.74 -8.26 15.26
CA VAL A 48 7.90 -7.06 15.41
C VAL A 48 6.44 -7.46 15.23
N ASP A 49 5.67 -7.36 16.30
CA ASP A 49 4.23 -7.49 16.25
C ASP A 49 3.60 -6.16 15.82
N ILE A 50 2.65 -6.23 14.87
CA ILE A 50 2.00 -5.07 14.26
C ILE A 50 0.49 -5.28 14.32
N ASN A 51 -0.25 -4.28 14.80
CA ASN A 51 -1.72 -4.25 14.75
C ASN A 51 -2.20 -4.05 13.31
N GLN A 52 -2.16 -5.13 12.51
CA GLN A 52 -2.45 -5.09 11.08
C GLN A 52 -3.90 -4.70 10.78
N ARG A 53 -4.86 -4.99 11.68
CA ARG A 53 -6.24 -4.54 11.51
C ARG A 53 -6.35 -3.03 11.60
N HIS A 54 -5.67 -2.41 12.56
CA HIS A 54 -5.58 -0.95 12.63
C HIS A 54 -5.01 -0.36 11.35
N ILE A 55 -4.01 -0.98 10.74
CA ILE A 55 -3.38 -0.45 9.50
C ILE A 55 -4.28 -0.63 8.27
N PHE A 56 -4.87 -1.81 8.08
CA PHE A 56 -5.53 -2.16 6.81
C PHE A 56 -7.04 -2.07 6.82
N CYS A 57 -7.68 -2.34 7.97
CA CYS A 57 -9.13 -2.38 8.10
C CYS A 57 -9.69 -1.10 8.72
N GLY A 58 -8.83 -0.29 9.34
CA GLY A 58 -9.29 0.73 10.26
C GLY A 58 -9.68 0.15 11.61
N GLU A 59 -9.90 1.04 12.56
CA GLU A 59 -10.32 0.71 13.91
C GLU A 59 -11.27 1.80 14.41
N VAL A 60 -12.22 1.44 15.25
CA VAL A 60 -13.04 2.40 15.99
C VAL A 60 -12.66 2.29 17.46
N ARG A 61 -12.24 3.40 18.06
CA ARG A 61 -11.88 3.49 19.49
C ARG A 61 -12.61 4.67 20.10
N ASP A 62 -13.31 4.45 21.22
CA ASP A 62 -14.08 5.47 21.92
C ASP A 62 -15.02 6.29 21.02
N PHE A 63 -15.78 5.60 20.16
CA PHE A 63 -16.71 6.22 19.17
C PHE A 63 -16.00 7.13 18.16
N ARG A 64 -14.73 6.85 17.85
CA ARG A 64 -13.93 7.59 16.86
C ARG A 64 -13.22 6.63 15.94
N ALA A 65 -13.28 6.91 14.64
CA ALA A 65 -12.49 6.19 13.66
C ALA A 65 -11.00 6.55 13.81
N VAL A 66 -10.19 5.53 14.06
CA VAL A 66 -8.74 5.56 14.19
C VAL A 66 -8.13 4.52 13.23
N GLY A 67 -6.86 4.68 12.84
CA GLY A 67 -6.24 3.74 11.89
C GLY A 67 -6.69 3.91 10.44
N PHE A 68 -6.55 2.85 9.64
CA PHE A 68 -6.61 2.81 8.18
C PHE A 68 -5.55 3.69 7.52
N HIS A 69 -4.39 3.09 7.26
CA HIS A 69 -3.19 3.77 6.77
C HIS A 69 -2.64 3.14 5.48
N ALA A 70 -3.28 2.11 4.93
CA ALA A 70 -2.88 1.50 3.67
C ALA A 70 -4.07 0.92 2.92
N GLN A 71 -4.03 1.03 1.59
CA GLN A 71 -4.87 0.28 0.65
C GLN A 71 -3.97 -0.66 -0.16
N PRO A 72 -3.66 -1.87 0.35
CA PRO A 72 -2.79 -2.79 -0.34
C PRO A 72 -3.27 -3.04 -1.78
N ASN A 73 -2.37 -2.85 -2.74
CA ASN A 73 -2.66 -2.94 -4.17
C ASN A 73 -3.80 -2.00 -4.66
N GLY A 74 -4.10 -0.93 -3.92
CA GLY A 74 -5.18 0.02 -4.22
C GLY A 74 -6.58 -0.46 -3.84
N GLU A 75 -6.69 -1.61 -3.16
CA GLU A 75 -7.97 -2.19 -2.80
C GLU A 75 -8.47 -1.67 -1.45
N THR A 76 -9.76 -1.30 -1.40
CA THR A 76 -10.41 -0.77 -0.19
C THR A 76 -11.11 -1.91 0.55
N PRO A 77 -10.90 -2.11 1.86
CA PRO A 77 -11.62 -3.12 2.63
C PRO A 77 -13.10 -2.76 2.76
N ASN A 78 -13.94 -3.76 3.07
CA ASN A 78 -15.38 -3.58 3.30
C ASN A 78 -15.71 -2.73 4.54
N THR A 79 -14.74 -2.50 5.43
CA THR A 79 -14.87 -1.67 6.63
C THR A 79 -14.65 -0.19 6.38
N VAL A 80 -14.27 0.22 5.17
CA VAL A 80 -13.98 1.62 4.84
C VAL A 80 -14.87 2.08 3.70
N ASP A 81 -15.49 3.24 3.89
CA ASP A 81 -16.40 3.85 2.93
C ASP A 81 -15.94 5.27 2.60
N PHE A 82 -15.72 5.51 1.30
CA PHE A 82 -15.27 6.79 0.75
C PHE A 82 -16.41 7.63 0.16
N ASP A 83 -17.68 7.28 0.35
CA ASP A 83 -18.82 8.06 -0.15
C ASP A 83 -18.82 9.52 0.36
N ASN A 84 -18.22 9.75 1.54
CA ASN A 84 -18.05 11.07 2.12
C ASN A 84 -16.66 11.70 1.86
N LEU A 85 -15.75 11.02 1.16
CA LEU A 85 -14.37 11.48 0.94
C LEU A 85 -14.38 12.87 0.30
N THR A 86 -13.96 13.88 1.06
CA THR A 86 -14.01 15.28 0.62
C THR A 86 -12.73 15.69 -0.09
N TRP A 87 -11.61 15.02 0.21
CA TRP A 87 -10.30 15.48 -0.22
C TRP A 87 -9.23 14.38 -0.19
N ASP A 88 -8.49 14.26 -1.29
CA ASP A 88 -7.24 13.52 -1.38
C ASP A 88 -6.08 14.47 -1.74
N ILE A 89 -4.97 14.37 -1.00
CA ILE A 89 -3.74 15.11 -1.29
C ILE A 89 -2.65 14.13 -1.65
N THR A 90 -2.25 14.08 -2.92
CA THR A 90 -1.08 13.32 -3.34
C THR A 90 0.20 14.13 -3.13
N TYR A 91 1.16 13.58 -2.40
CA TYR A 91 2.46 14.23 -2.21
C TYR A 91 3.32 14.11 -3.46
N ARG A 92 4.07 15.17 -3.76
CA ARG A 92 4.86 15.26 -4.99
C ARG A 92 6.32 15.54 -4.68
N ILE A 93 7.20 14.94 -5.46
CA ILE A 93 8.64 15.19 -5.44
C ILE A 93 9.10 15.73 -6.80
N ARG A 94 10.31 16.29 -6.84
CA ARG A 94 10.88 16.85 -8.06
C ARG A 94 11.84 15.86 -8.71
N VAL A 95 11.48 15.34 -9.88
CA VAL A 95 12.32 14.44 -10.70
C VAL A 95 12.58 15.10 -12.04
N ALA A 96 13.84 15.21 -12.45
CA ALA A 96 14.22 15.82 -13.73
C ALA A 96 13.50 17.17 -14.01
N ASN A 97 13.41 18.03 -12.98
CA ASN A 97 12.78 19.34 -13.04
C ASN A 97 11.23 19.33 -13.21
N GLN A 98 10.58 18.17 -13.04
CA GLN A 98 9.13 18.00 -13.05
C GLN A 98 8.61 17.53 -11.69
N TRP A 99 7.43 18.01 -11.29
CA TRP A 99 6.74 17.51 -10.10
C TRP A 99 5.99 16.23 -10.45
N VAL A 100 6.24 15.15 -9.72
CA VAL A 100 5.58 13.85 -9.92
C VAL A 100 5.03 13.34 -8.59
N ALA A 101 3.91 12.62 -8.62
CA ALA A 101 3.36 11.96 -7.44
C ALA A 101 4.37 10.95 -6.90
N ASN A 102 4.62 10.97 -5.59
CA ASN A 102 5.52 10.01 -4.94
C ASN A 102 4.80 8.75 -4.46
N GLY A 103 3.47 8.68 -4.59
CA GLY A 103 2.64 7.55 -4.19
C GLY A 103 2.17 7.62 -2.75
N ILE A 104 2.71 8.49 -1.91
CA ILE A 104 2.16 8.78 -0.57
C ILE A 104 1.06 9.82 -0.74
N TYR A 105 -0.04 9.65 -0.02
CA TYR A 105 -1.15 10.58 -0.07
C TYR A 105 -1.87 10.70 1.27
N GLU A 106 -2.69 11.73 1.41
CA GLU A 106 -3.56 11.95 2.56
C GLU A 106 -5.02 11.86 2.11
N MET A 107 -5.87 11.20 2.89
CA MET A 107 -7.32 11.14 2.71
C MET A 107 -8.04 11.83 3.87
N ARG A 108 -9.22 12.42 3.60
CA ARG A 108 -10.02 13.14 4.60
C ARG A 108 -11.51 12.86 4.49
N ASP A 109 -12.16 12.89 5.66
CA ASP A 109 -13.61 12.83 5.83
C ASP A 109 -14.25 11.57 5.23
N PHE A 110 -13.65 10.41 5.48
CA PHE A 110 -14.24 9.12 5.10
C PHE A 110 -14.78 8.38 6.32
N LEU A 111 -15.51 7.28 6.11
CA LEU A 111 -16.10 6.51 7.18
C LEU A 111 -15.33 5.20 7.41
N ILE A 112 -15.21 4.82 8.68
CA ILE A 112 -14.75 3.48 9.10
C ILE A 112 -15.88 2.82 9.88
N ALA A 113 -16.27 1.63 9.44
CA ALA A 113 -17.21 0.77 10.15
C ALA A 113 -16.60 0.21 11.43
N GLU A 114 -17.42 0.04 12.45
CA GLU A 114 -17.03 -0.69 13.64
C GLU A 114 -16.81 -2.16 13.31
N ASP A 115 -15.78 -2.73 13.92
CA ASP A 115 -15.43 -4.12 13.71
C ASP A 115 -16.62 -5.06 14.01
N GLY A 116 -17.00 -5.88 13.03
CA GLY A 116 -18.14 -6.79 13.12
C GLY A 116 -19.52 -6.15 12.94
N ASP A 117 -19.61 -4.82 12.75
CA ASP A 117 -20.85 -4.12 12.44
C ASP A 117 -20.66 -3.02 11.38
N THR A 118 -20.83 -3.40 10.11
CA THR A 118 -20.80 -2.47 8.98
C THR A 118 -21.97 -1.49 8.93
N ASN A 119 -22.96 -1.59 9.84
CA ASN A 119 -24.08 -0.66 9.90
C ASN A 119 -23.78 0.57 10.78
N VAL A 120 -22.71 0.53 11.57
CA VAL A 120 -22.27 1.64 12.41
C VAL A 120 -20.92 2.11 11.92
N ALA A 121 -20.84 3.36 11.46
CA ALA A 121 -19.60 3.92 10.93
C ALA A 121 -19.32 5.31 11.52
N TYR A 122 -18.03 5.60 11.70
CA TYR A 122 -17.54 6.83 12.31
C TYR A 122 -16.66 7.59 11.33
N ALA A 123 -16.74 8.92 11.38
CA ALA A 123 -15.95 9.77 10.51
C ALA A 123 -14.48 9.78 10.91
N LYS A 124 -13.60 9.50 9.94
CA LYS A 124 -12.17 9.70 10.03
C LYS A 124 -11.79 10.99 9.31
N TYR A 125 -11.31 11.95 10.11
CA TYR A 125 -10.97 13.27 9.60
C TYR A 125 -9.74 13.27 8.70
N ARG A 126 -8.74 12.42 8.98
CA ARG A 126 -7.47 12.40 8.24
C ARG A 126 -6.78 11.05 8.33
N SER A 127 -6.20 10.60 7.22
CA SER A 127 -5.17 9.56 7.21
C SER A 127 -4.06 9.87 6.23
N THR A 128 -2.81 9.61 6.62
CA THR A 128 -1.71 9.49 5.66
C THR A 128 -1.55 8.03 5.27
N MET A 129 -1.43 7.78 3.98
CA MET A 129 -1.56 6.47 3.37
C MET A 129 -0.23 6.00 2.76
N PHE A 130 0.11 4.74 3.03
CA PHE A 130 1.16 4.02 2.32
C PHE A 130 0.85 3.96 0.81
N PRO A 131 1.88 3.87 -0.06
CA PRO A 131 1.66 3.76 -1.49
C PRO A 131 0.81 2.55 -1.87
N ASP A 132 -0.23 2.78 -2.67
CA ASP A 132 -1.20 1.75 -3.08
C ASP A 132 -0.57 0.59 -3.84
N HIS A 133 0.60 0.78 -4.45
CA HIS A 133 1.28 -0.31 -5.16
C HIS A 133 2.01 -1.29 -4.22
N CYS A 134 2.08 -0.99 -2.92
CA CYS A 134 2.66 -1.90 -1.94
C CYS A 134 1.63 -2.98 -1.57
N SER A 135 2.06 -4.23 -1.54
CA SER A 135 1.25 -5.31 -1.00
C SER A 135 1.10 -5.20 0.52
N LYS A 136 0.19 -5.98 1.10
CA LYS A 136 -0.01 -6.04 2.55
C LYS A 136 1.29 -6.44 3.24
N GLU A 137 1.97 -7.46 2.72
CA GLU A 137 3.25 -7.94 3.21
C GLU A 137 4.35 -6.87 3.07
N ASP A 138 4.37 -6.11 1.97
CA ASP A 138 5.35 -5.04 1.79
C ASP A 138 5.19 -3.92 2.80
N VAL A 139 3.94 -3.55 3.11
CA VAL A 139 3.61 -2.56 4.14
C VAL A 139 4.02 -3.05 5.53
N LEU A 140 3.70 -4.30 5.88
CA LEU A 140 4.10 -4.88 7.17
C LEU A 140 5.62 -4.92 7.33
N ASN A 141 6.34 -5.36 6.30
CA ASN A 141 7.81 -5.36 6.30
C ASN A 141 8.39 -3.94 6.41
N ALA A 142 7.75 -2.94 5.76
CA ALA A 142 8.19 -1.56 5.85
C ALA A 142 8.00 -0.97 7.25
N ILE A 143 6.89 -1.30 7.91
CA ILE A 143 6.63 -0.91 9.31
C ILE A 143 7.65 -1.57 10.24
N ALA A 144 7.87 -2.88 10.11
CA ALA A 144 8.83 -3.60 10.94
C ALA A 144 10.25 -3.06 10.78
N TYR A 145 10.68 -2.80 9.53
CA TYR A 145 11.99 -2.20 9.26
C TYR A 145 12.11 -0.80 9.87
N ALA A 146 11.09 0.05 9.74
CA ALA A 146 11.09 1.38 10.36
C ALA A 146 11.13 1.31 11.89
N ALA A 147 10.47 0.32 12.49
CA ALA A 147 10.37 0.16 13.93
C ALA A 147 11.71 -0.20 14.60
N VAL A 148 12.57 -0.94 13.90
CA VAL A 148 13.84 -1.45 14.45
C VAL A 148 15.08 -0.68 13.95
N THR A 149 14.93 0.21 12.96
CA THR A 149 16.06 0.97 12.41
C THR A 149 16.07 2.43 12.90
N PRO A 150 17.24 2.99 13.25
CA PRO A 150 17.32 4.38 13.75
C PRO A 150 16.83 5.45 12.77
N GLN A 151 16.82 5.15 11.47
CA GLN A 151 16.39 6.08 10.44
C GLN A 151 14.86 6.14 10.30
N GLY A 152 14.12 5.15 10.81
CA GLY A 152 12.67 5.08 10.70
C GLY A 152 12.17 5.10 9.26
N LEU A 153 12.91 4.48 8.32
CA LEU A 153 12.55 4.45 6.90
C LEU A 153 11.75 3.19 6.55
N SER A 154 11.03 3.23 5.44
CA SER A 154 10.20 2.13 4.93
C SER A 154 10.97 0.89 4.46
N GLY A 155 12.30 0.91 4.44
CA GLY A 155 13.09 -0.21 3.89
C GLY A 155 12.86 -0.40 2.38
N GLN A 156 13.18 -1.57 1.85
CA GLN A 156 13.18 -1.84 0.40
C GLN A 156 11.89 -2.49 -0.12
N THR A 157 10.99 -2.91 0.76
CA THR A 157 9.78 -3.66 0.37
C THR A 157 8.66 -2.74 -0.10
N CYS A 158 8.50 -1.59 0.54
CA CYS A 158 7.54 -0.56 0.14
C CYS A 158 8.27 0.76 -0.11
N LEU A 159 8.23 1.23 -1.35
CA LEU A 159 8.93 2.42 -1.82
C LEU A 159 7.93 3.43 -2.38
N THR A 160 8.36 4.68 -2.53
CA THR A 160 7.65 5.64 -3.37
C THR A 160 7.57 5.16 -4.82
N SER A 161 6.70 5.78 -5.63
CA SER A 161 6.60 5.50 -7.08
C SER A 161 7.89 5.77 -7.87
N GLN A 162 8.91 6.36 -7.23
CA GLN A 162 10.24 6.59 -7.80
C GLN A 162 11.31 5.63 -7.25
N GLY A 163 10.93 4.63 -6.46
CA GLY A 163 11.87 3.68 -5.86
C GLY A 163 12.69 4.25 -4.70
N LEU A 164 12.19 5.29 -4.03
CA LEU A 164 12.82 5.88 -2.85
C LEU A 164 12.15 5.42 -1.56
N GLN A 165 12.95 5.15 -0.53
CA GLN A 165 12.46 4.96 0.83
C GLN A 165 11.83 6.26 1.36
N PHE A 166 10.90 6.13 2.29
CA PHE A 166 10.25 7.26 2.95
C PHE A 166 10.21 7.04 4.47
N PRO A 167 10.17 8.11 5.28
CA PRO A 167 10.07 7.94 6.72
C PRO A 167 8.68 7.42 7.10
N VAL A 168 8.63 6.53 8.08
CA VAL A 168 7.42 5.96 8.66
C VAL A 168 7.39 6.39 10.12
N VAL A 169 6.29 7.00 10.53
CA VAL A 169 6.02 7.27 11.94
C VAL A 169 5.49 5.97 12.55
N VAL A 170 6.12 5.50 13.62
CA VAL A 170 5.76 4.27 14.32
C VAL A 170 5.38 4.62 15.75
N PHE A 171 4.20 4.19 16.20
CA PHE A 171 3.77 4.28 17.57
C PHE A 171 3.56 2.87 18.13
N TRP A 172 4.31 2.58 19.17
CA TRP A 172 4.13 1.38 19.97
C TRP A 172 2.95 1.55 20.91
N ASP A 173 2.38 0.44 21.33
CA ASP A 173 1.45 0.42 22.46
C ASP A 173 2.13 0.93 23.75
N GLN A 174 1.36 1.06 24.83
CA GLN A 174 1.87 1.65 26.08
C GLN A 174 2.96 0.80 26.74
N ASN A 175 2.98 -0.51 26.48
CA ASN A 175 3.96 -1.43 27.06
C ASN A 175 5.18 -1.62 26.17
N GLY A 176 5.10 -1.25 24.88
CA GLY A 176 6.16 -1.52 23.90
C GLY A 176 6.15 -2.95 23.36
N ASP A 177 5.02 -3.65 23.50
CA ASP A 177 4.83 -5.04 23.08
C ASP A 177 4.59 -5.15 21.57
N TYR A 178 3.88 -4.17 20.97
CA TYR A 178 3.56 -4.17 19.54
C TYR A 178 3.43 -2.76 18.97
N VAL A 179 3.54 -2.64 17.64
CA VAL A 179 3.24 -1.42 16.89
C VAL A 179 1.71 -1.28 16.77
N ASP A 180 1.11 -0.34 17.52
CA ASP A 180 -0.33 -0.07 17.46
C ASP A 180 -0.71 0.69 16.19
N THR A 181 0.12 1.65 15.78
CA THR A 181 -0.12 2.41 14.55
C THR A 181 1.18 2.80 13.86
N ALA A 182 1.13 2.85 12.53
CA ALA A 182 2.21 3.30 11.71
C ALA A 182 1.68 3.91 10.40
N TYR A 183 2.33 4.97 9.94
CA TYR A 183 1.94 5.65 8.71
C TYR A 183 3.12 6.44 8.10
N PRO A 184 3.12 6.71 6.78
CA PRO A 184 4.17 7.51 6.17
C PRO A 184 4.21 8.92 6.76
N TYR A 185 5.40 9.41 7.08
CA TYR A 185 5.58 10.81 7.44
C TYR A 185 5.44 11.69 6.19
N VAL A 186 4.69 12.77 6.35
CA VAL A 186 4.50 13.80 5.33
C VAL A 186 4.82 15.17 5.93
N PRO A 187 5.73 15.94 5.33
CA PRO A 187 6.12 17.27 5.81
C PRO A 187 5.10 18.37 5.48
#